data_AF-A0A529Z529-F1
#
_entry.id   AF-A0A529Z529-F1
#
_cell.length_a   1.000
_cell.length_b   1.000
_cell.length_c   1.000
_cell.angle_alpha   90.00
_cell.angle_beta   90.00
_cell.angle_gamma   90.00
#
_symmetry.space_group_name_H-M   'P 1'
#
loop_
_entity.id
_entity.type
_entity.pdbx_description
1 polymer ?
#
loop_
_entity_poly.entity_id
_entity_poly.type
_entity_poly.pdbx_seq_one_letter_code
_entity_poly.pdbx_strand_id
1 'polypeptide(L)'
;MNIHKNARLTPLRREEMALSVIEGAFSKAHAARVYGVSAKIVARWVERYKAEGRAGMIDRSSRPAHMSQATAALIAERIMALRRQRWTGKHIAHEVGVSPATVSRVLKRAGLSRLRDIEPAEPIRRYEREHPG
;
A
#
# COMPACT_ATOMS: atom_id res chain seq x y z
N MET A 1 9.04 2.72 11.89
CA MET A 1 8.79 1.26 11.79
C MET A 1 7.74 0.89 12.83
N ASN A 2 6.50 0.61 12.42
CA ASN A 2 5.44 0.25 13.36
C ASN A 2 5.45 -1.27 13.53
N ILE A 3 6.20 -1.75 14.52
CA ILE A 3 6.26 -3.18 14.84
C ILE A 3 4.96 -3.55 15.55
N HIS A 4 4.29 -4.60 15.11
CA HIS A 4 3.09 -5.08 15.78
C HIS A 4 3.42 -5.48 17.23
N LYS A 5 2.57 -5.12 18.19
CA LYS A 5 2.75 -5.43 19.62
C LYS A 5 3.01 -6.90 19.95
N ASN A 6 2.51 -7.81 19.11
CA ASN A 6 2.69 -9.26 19.25
C ASN A 6 3.87 -9.83 18.43
N ALA A 7 4.74 -8.99 17.85
CA ALA A 7 5.88 -9.46 17.08
C ALA A 7 6.92 -10.11 18.01
N ARG A 8 7.11 -11.44 17.86
CA ARG A 8 8.07 -12.21 18.66
C ARG A 8 9.53 -11.80 18.47
N LEU A 9 9.87 -11.28 17.29
CA LEU A 9 11.21 -10.82 16.97
C LEU A 9 11.17 -9.39 16.44
N THR A 10 11.79 -8.48 17.20
CA THR A 10 12.16 -7.14 16.73
C THR A 10 13.34 -7.25 15.76
N PRO A 11 13.62 -6.23 14.91
CA PRO A 11 14.76 -6.29 14.01
C PRO A 11 16.11 -6.49 14.69
N LEU A 12 16.31 -5.91 15.88
CA LEU A 12 17.50 -6.16 16.69
C LEU A 12 17.64 -7.65 17.04
N ARG A 13 16.57 -8.28 17.52
CA ARG A 13 16.56 -9.72 17.84
C ARG A 13 16.76 -10.61 16.61
N ARG A 14 16.35 -10.15 15.41
CA ARG A 14 16.58 -10.88 14.14
C ARG A 14 18.04 -10.79 13.73
N GLU A 15 18.66 -9.64 13.92
CA GLU A 15 20.10 -9.41 13.69
C GLU A 15 20.95 -10.30 14.60
N GLU A 16 20.70 -10.29 15.91
CA GLU A 16 21.37 -11.17 16.88
C GLU A 16 21.25 -12.65 16.48
N MET A 17 20.03 -13.08 16.11
CA MET A 17 19.77 -14.44 15.66
C MET A 17 20.54 -14.77 14.37
N ALA A 18 20.60 -13.86 13.41
CA ALA A 18 21.33 -14.09 12.17
C ALA A 18 22.84 -14.17 12.40
N LEU A 19 23.40 -13.25 13.19
CA LEU A 19 24.82 -13.23 13.55
C LEU A 19 25.24 -14.49 14.31
N SER A 20 24.45 -14.94 15.29
CA SER A 20 24.76 -16.18 16.02
C SER A 20 24.88 -17.42 15.12
N VAL A 21 24.14 -17.45 13.99
CA VAL A 21 24.25 -18.53 13.02
C VAL A 21 25.41 -18.32 12.04
N ILE A 22 25.68 -17.07 11.63
CA ILE A 22 26.76 -16.73 10.70
C ILE A 22 28.14 -16.91 11.35
N GLU A 23 28.27 -16.52 12.61
CA GLU A 23 29.50 -16.65 13.42
C GLU A 23 29.73 -18.09 13.91
N GLY A 24 28.82 -19.02 13.59
CA GLY A 24 28.96 -20.44 13.95
C GLY A 24 28.60 -20.77 15.39
N ALA A 25 28.17 -19.80 16.20
CA ALA A 25 27.75 -20.03 17.58
C ALA A 25 26.56 -21.00 17.67
N PHE A 26 25.60 -20.91 16.72
CA PHE A 26 24.42 -21.78 16.66
C PHE A 26 24.21 -22.40 15.28
N SER A 27 23.77 -23.66 15.27
CA SER A 27 23.11 -24.22 14.10
C SER A 27 21.74 -23.55 13.89
N LYS A 28 21.22 -23.57 12.65
CA LYS A 28 19.88 -23.05 12.33
C LYS A 28 18.78 -23.68 13.20
N ALA A 29 18.91 -24.96 13.54
CA ALA A 29 17.98 -25.68 14.40
C ALA A 29 18.09 -25.26 15.87
N HIS A 30 19.30 -24.98 16.35
CA HIS A 30 19.50 -24.48 17.72
C HIS A 30 18.95 -23.06 17.86
N ALA A 31 19.30 -22.16 16.94
CA ALA A 31 18.77 -20.79 16.91
C ALA A 31 17.23 -20.77 16.85
N ALA A 32 16.61 -21.67 16.08
CA ALA A 32 15.15 -21.78 16.01
C ALA A 32 14.52 -22.01 17.40
N ARG A 33 15.11 -22.89 18.21
CA ARG A 33 14.64 -23.17 19.58
C ARG A 33 14.84 -21.96 20.50
N VAL A 34 16.02 -21.34 20.48
CA VAL A 34 16.37 -20.19 21.34
C VAL A 34 15.47 -18.98 21.06
N TYR A 35 15.22 -18.69 19.78
CA TYR A 35 14.46 -17.51 19.37
C TYR A 35 12.96 -17.78 19.19
N GLY A 36 12.49 -19.01 19.44
CA GLY A 36 11.07 -19.37 19.42
C GLY A 36 10.41 -19.26 18.04
N VAL A 37 11.15 -19.63 16.99
CA VAL A 37 10.73 -19.60 15.58
C VAL A 37 11.11 -20.91 14.88
N SER A 38 10.64 -21.14 13.64
CA SER A 38 11.06 -22.32 12.88
C SER A 38 12.42 -22.11 12.19
N ALA A 39 13.13 -23.21 11.90
CA ALA A 39 14.43 -23.16 11.20
C ALA A 39 14.33 -22.50 9.81
N LYS A 40 13.17 -22.59 9.14
CA LYS A 40 12.89 -21.87 7.89
C LYS A 40 12.92 -20.35 8.07
N ILE A 41 12.40 -19.85 9.19
CA ILE A 41 12.40 -18.43 9.52
C ILE A 41 13.82 -17.97 9.84
N VAL A 42 14.58 -18.76 10.60
CA VAL A 42 16.01 -18.51 10.86
C VAL A 42 16.77 -18.41 9.54
N ALA A 43 16.66 -19.41 8.66
CA ALA A 43 17.33 -19.43 7.36
C ALA A 43 16.99 -18.17 6.55
N ARG A 44 15.71 -17.80 6.48
CA ARG A 44 15.28 -16.59 5.77
C ARG A 44 15.93 -15.31 6.31
N TRP A 45 16.05 -15.16 7.62
CA TRP A 45 16.68 -13.98 8.22
C TRP A 45 18.20 -13.99 8.04
N VAL A 46 18.85 -15.15 8.13
CA VAL A 46 20.28 -15.32 7.83
C VAL A 46 20.59 -14.89 6.40
N GLU A 47 19.84 -15.39 5.41
CA GLU A 47 20.06 -15.02 4.00
C GLU A 47 19.80 -13.53 3.76
N ARG A 48 18.80 -12.93 4.41
CA ARG A 48 18.58 -11.48 4.34
C ARG A 48 19.71 -10.67 4.95
N TYR A 49 20.25 -11.10 6.09
CA TYR A 49 21.36 -10.42 6.73
C TYR A 49 22.61 -10.47 5.85
N LYS A 50 22.89 -11.61 5.22
CA LYS A 50 24.00 -11.74 4.26
C LYS A 50 23.85 -10.82 3.05
N ALA A 51 22.62 -10.63 2.56
CA ALA A 51 22.37 -9.81 1.37
C ALA A 51 22.30 -8.30 1.65
N GLU A 52 21.71 -7.89 2.77
CA GLU A 52 21.30 -6.50 3.03
C GLU A 52 21.78 -5.98 4.39
N GLY A 53 22.51 -6.79 5.16
CA GLY A 53 22.98 -6.46 6.51
C GLY A 53 21.83 -6.10 7.45
N ARG A 54 22.09 -5.13 8.33
CA ARG A 54 21.11 -4.60 9.28
C ARG A 54 19.85 -4.03 8.63
N ALA A 55 19.96 -3.46 7.43
CA ALA A 55 18.82 -2.92 6.69
C ALA A 55 17.80 -4.02 6.32
N GLY A 56 18.29 -5.24 6.07
CA GLY A 56 17.45 -6.39 5.72
C GLY A 56 16.61 -6.95 6.87
N MET A 57 16.81 -6.50 8.12
CA MET A 57 16.10 -6.99 9.30
C MET A 57 14.72 -6.36 9.51
N ILE A 58 14.42 -5.31 8.74
CA ILE A 58 13.13 -4.62 8.74
C ILE A 58 12.07 -5.51 8.07
N ASP A 59 10.83 -5.42 8.55
CA ASP A 59 9.71 -6.11 7.90
C ASP A 59 9.48 -5.58 6.48
N ARG A 60 9.46 -6.50 5.52
CA ARG A 60 9.03 -6.20 4.16
C ARG A 60 7.51 -6.09 4.13
N SER A 61 7.02 -5.25 3.24
CA SER A 61 5.60 -5.19 2.93
C SER A 61 5.09 -6.58 2.54
N SER A 62 4.06 -7.08 3.23
CA SER A 62 3.32 -8.28 2.79
C SER A 62 2.43 -7.99 1.58
N ARG A 63 2.33 -6.72 1.14
CA ARG A 63 1.53 -6.35 -0.02
C ARG A 63 2.22 -6.91 -1.28
N PRO A 64 1.48 -7.56 -2.18
CA PRO A 64 2.02 -8.01 -3.46
C PRO A 64 2.69 -6.84 -4.19
N ALA A 65 3.86 -7.08 -4.77
CA ALA A 65 4.56 -6.08 -5.58
C ALA A 65 3.74 -5.71 -6.84
N HIS A 66 2.95 -6.65 -7.35
CA HIS A 66 2.07 -6.47 -8.48
C HIS A 66 0.67 -7.01 -8.16
N MET A 67 -0.36 -6.25 -8.53
CA MET A 67 -1.76 -6.68 -8.41
C MET A 67 -2.32 -6.86 -9.83
N SER A 68 -2.59 -8.11 -10.22
CA SER A 68 -3.09 -8.46 -11.55
C SER A 68 -4.48 -7.92 -11.87
N GLN A 69 -5.24 -7.47 -10.86
CA GLN A 69 -6.56 -6.85 -11.02
C GLN A 69 -6.52 -5.32 -11.13
N ALA A 70 -5.40 -4.74 -11.54
CA ALA A 70 -5.44 -3.38 -12.05
C ALA A 70 -6.39 -3.39 -13.26
N THR A 71 -7.53 -2.67 -13.16
CA THR A 71 -8.37 -2.36 -14.31
C THR A 71 -7.47 -1.99 -15.48
N ALA A 72 -7.57 -2.71 -16.61
CA ALA A 72 -6.73 -2.45 -17.78
C ALA A 72 -6.73 -0.95 -18.07
N ALA A 73 -5.58 -0.37 -18.38
CA ALA A 73 -5.41 1.09 -18.48
C ALA A 73 -6.50 1.74 -19.35
N LEU A 74 -6.84 1.09 -20.47
CA LEU A 74 -7.91 1.48 -21.38
C LEU A 74 -9.29 1.61 -20.71
N ILE A 75 -9.65 0.64 -19.86
CA ILE A 75 -10.92 0.66 -19.12
C ILE A 75 -10.91 1.82 -18.09
N ALA A 76 -9.78 2.04 -17.42
CA ALA A 76 -9.65 3.15 -16.48
C ALA A 76 -9.77 4.51 -17.18
N GLU A 77 -9.16 4.68 -18.34
CA GLU A 77 -9.29 5.88 -19.19
C GLU A 77 -10.74 6.10 -19.62
N ARG A 78 -11.43 5.05 -20.09
CA ARG A 78 -12.85 5.13 -20.46
C ARG A 78 -13.72 5.57 -19.27
N ILE A 79 -13.49 5.03 -18.09
CA ILE A 79 -14.17 5.43 -16.85
C ILE A 79 -13.95 6.92 -16.56
N MET A 80 -12.71 7.41 -16.64
CA MET A 80 -12.39 8.82 -16.39
C MET A 80 -13.01 9.74 -17.44
N ALA A 81 -13.00 9.35 -18.71
CA ALA A 81 -13.59 10.13 -19.81
C ALA A 81 -15.09 10.31 -19.62
N LEU A 82 -15.82 9.23 -19.35
CA LEU A 82 -17.26 9.28 -19.07
C LEU A 82 -17.55 10.09 -17.80
N ARG A 83 -16.69 9.99 -16.77
CA ARG A 83 -16.86 10.78 -15.56
C ARG A 83 -16.75 12.28 -15.81
N ARG A 84 -15.81 12.71 -16.68
CA ARG A 84 -15.68 14.12 -17.08
C ARG A 84 -16.88 14.64 -17.88
N GLN A 85 -17.59 13.75 -18.58
CA GLN A 85 -18.90 14.06 -19.20
C GLN A 85 -20.06 14.09 -18.19
N ARG A 86 -19.76 14.14 -16.88
CA ARG A 86 -20.71 14.17 -15.76
C ARG A 86 -21.59 12.93 -15.59
N TRP A 87 -21.23 11.80 -16.18
CA TRP A 87 -21.95 10.55 -15.95
C TRP A 87 -21.83 10.09 -14.48
N THR A 88 -22.89 9.48 -13.96
CA THR A 88 -22.90 8.91 -12.60
C THR A 88 -22.05 7.64 -12.57
N GLY A 89 -21.43 7.33 -11.43
CA GLY A 89 -20.62 6.12 -11.30
C GLY A 89 -21.39 4.82 -11.59
N LYS A 90 -22.70 4.80 -11.32
CA LYS A 90 -23.58 3.67 -11.63
C LYS A 90 -23.81 3.52 -13.14
N HIS A 91 -24.03 4.62 -13.85
CA HIS A 91 -24.17 4.59 -15.32
C HIS A 91 -22.86 4.17 -15.99
N ILE A 92 -21.72 4.70 -15.52
CA ILE A 92 -20.40 4.32 -16.03
C ILE A 92 -20.15 2.82 -15.82
N ALA A 93 -20.50 2.28 -14.65
CA ALA A 93 -20.34 0.85 -14.37
C ALA A 93 -21.12 -0.03 -15.36
N HIS A 94 -22.37 0.34 -15.63
CA HIS A 94 -23.21 -0.35 -16.61
C HIS A 94 -22.62 -0.25 -18.03
N GLU A 95 -22.27 0.95 -18.48
CA GLU A 95 -21.73 1.22 -19.82
C GLU A 95 -20.40 0.48 -20.08
N VAL A 96 -19.51 0.48 -19.09
CA VAL A 96 -18.15 -0.07 -19.24
C VAL A 96 -18.11 -1.58 -18.92
N GLY A 97 -19.17 -2.15 -18.35
CA GLY A 97 -19.24 -3.57 -18.00
C GLY A 97 -18.37 -3.96 -16.80
N VAL A 98 -18.17 -3.05 -15.84
CA VAL A 98 -17.39 -3.30 -14.61
C VAL A 98 -18.21 -3.04 -13.36
N SER A 99 -17.80 -3.61 -12.23
CA SER A 99 -18.53 -3.38 -10.97
C SER A 99 -18.48 -1.90 -10.53
N PRO A 100 -19.54 -1.37 -9.89
CA PRO A 100 -19.53 0.00 -9.33
C PRO A 100 -18.37 0.26 -8.36
N ALA A 101 -17.94 -0.77 -7.62
CA ALA A 101 -16.76 -0.70 -6.75
C ALA A 101 -15.46 -0.45 -7.53
N THR A 102 -15.34 -1.01 -8.74
CA THR A 102 -14.20 -0.79 -9.63
C THR A 102 -14.19 0.65 -10.13
N VAL A 103 -15.33 1.16 -10.61
CA VAL A 103 -15.48 2.58 -10.98
C VAL A 103 -15.10 3.50 -9.82
N SER A 104 -15.66 3.27 -8.63
CA SER A 104 -15.36 4.06 -7.44
C SER A 104 -13.86 4.09 -7.10
N ARG A 105 -13.18 2.94 -7.14
CA ARG A 105 -11.73 2.85 -6.90
C ARG A 105 -10.91 3.58 -7.96
N VAL A 106 -11.27 3.45 -9.24
CA VAL A 106 -10.61 4.16 -10.35
C VAL A 106 -10.77 5.67 -10.19
N LEU A 107 -12.00 6.16 -9.97
CA LEU A 107 -12.28 7.58 -9.80
C LEU A 107 -11.60 8.15 -8.56
N LYS A 108 -11.57 7.41 -7.44
CA LYS A 108 -10.87 7.83 -6.23
C LYS A 108 -9.37 7.99 -6.46
N ARG A 109 -8.75 7.05 -7.19
CA ARG A 109 -7.31 7.13 -7.53
C ARG A 109 -7.02 8.30 -8.48
N ALA A 110 -7.94 8.58 -9.41
CA ALA A 110 -7.83 9.69 -10.34
C ALA A 110 -8.24 11.06 -9.75
N GLY A 111 -8.74 11.10 -8.51
CA GLY A 111 -9.25 12.32 -7.90
C GLY A 111 -10.52 12.86 -8.54
N LEU A 112 -11.38 12.01 -9.13
CA LEU A 112 -12.60 12.39 -9.86
C LEU A 112 -13.89 11.88 -9.20
N SER A 113 -13.86 11.61 -7.89
CA SER A 113 -14.99 11.03 -7.17
C SER A 113 -16.14 12.02 -7.02
N ARG A 114 -15.86 13.29 -6.76
CA ARG A 114 -16.87 14.32 -6.48
C ARG A 114 -17.07 15.22 -7.69
N LEU A 115 -18.26 15.83 -7.79
CA LEU A 115 -18.56 16.75 -8.90
C LEU A 115 -17.62 17.97 -8.90
N ARG A 116 -17.28 18.48 -7.70
CA ARG A 116 -16.28 19.54 -7.50
C ARG A 116 -14.90 19.22 -8.06
N ASP A 117 -14.59 17.93 -8.20
CA ASP A 117 -13.29 17.49 -8.70
C ASP A 117 -13.28 17.41 -10.25
N ILE A 118 -14.47 17.40 -10.87
CA ILE A 118 -14.64 17.47 -12.34
C ILE A 118 -14.60 18.93 -12.79
N GLU A 119 -15.32 19.78 -12.08
CA GLU A 119 -15.37 21.22 -12.31
C GLU A 119 -15.22 21.94 -10.96
N PRO A 120 -14.05 22.53 -10.70
CA PRO A 120 -13.84 23.35 -9.52
C PRO A 120 -14.87 24.48 -9.52
N ALA A 121 -15.54 24.69 -8.38
CA ALA A 121 -16.44 25.83 -8.23
C ALA A 121 -15.67 27.13 -8.42
N GLU A 122 -16.29 28.10 -9.10
CA GLU A 122 -15.71 29.44 -9.18
C GLU A 122 -15.49 30.01 -7.75
N PRO A 123 -14.41 30.79 -7.54
CA PRO A 123 -14.18 31.43 -6.25
C PRO A 123 -15.40 32.27 -5.84
N ILE A 124 -15.82 32.16 -4.57
CA ILE A 124 -16.91 32.96 -4.03
C ILE A 124 -16.50 34.44 -4.11
N ARG A 125 -17.11 35.20 -5.01
CA ARG A 125 -16.98 36.66 -5.05
C ARG A 125 -17.90 37.24 -3.99
N ARG A 126 -17.36 37.56 -2.81
CA ARG A 126 -18.12 38.31 -1.80
C ARG A 126 -18.32 39.74 -2.30
N TYR A 127 -19.55 40.20 -2.26
CA TYR A 127 -19.86 41.60 -2.49
C TYR A 127 -19.39 42.39 -1.25
N GLU A 128 -18.24 43.03 -1.34
CA GLU A 128 -17.80 44.03 -0.37
C GLU A 128 -18.26 45.41 -0.86
N ARG A 129 -19.07 46.08 -0.05
CA ARG A 129 -19.26 47.53 -0.14
C ARG A 129 -18.33 48.18 0.86
N GLU A 130 -17.59 49.19 0.43
CA GLU A 130 -16.78 50.01 1.35
C GLU A 130 -17.64 50.74 2.39
N HIS A 131 -18.90 51.05 2.05
CA HIS A 131 -19.82 51.77 2.93
C HIS A 131 -21.21 51.10 2.94
N PRO A 132 -21.77 50.77 4.12
CA PRO A 132 -23.16 50.34 4.22
C PRO A 132 -24.10 51.49 3.86
N GLY A 133 -25.17 51.18 3.15
CA GLY A 133 -26.25 52.10 2.82
C GLY A 133 -27.59 51.48 3.17
#